data_AF-A0A920NNX7-F1
#
_entry.id   AF-A0A920NNX7-F1
#
_cell.length_a   1.000
_cell.length_b   1.000
_cell.length_c   1.000
_cell.angle_alpha   90.00
_cell.angle_beta   90.00
_cell.angle_gamma   90.00
#
_symmetry.space_group_name_H-M   'P 1'
#
loop_
_entity.id
_entity.type
_entity.pdbx_description
1 polymer ?
#
loop_
_entity_poly.entity_id
_entity_poly.type
_entity_poly.pdbx_seq_one_letter_code
_entity_poly.pdbx_strand_id
1 'polypeptide(L)'
;MKIGILALQGDFNKHSFILEKLDLEPTFVRYPSDLNRISGLIIPGGESTTMTKLMDRAGFYESITSFANRNPALGHLCRVNYDVHAGER
;
A
#
# COMPACT_ATOMS: atom_id res chain seq x y z
N MET A 1 14.18 5.20 -9.42
CA MET A 1 13.63 5.08 -8.05
C MET A 1 12.48 4.08 -8.09
N LYS A 2 12.45 3.07 -7.22
CA LYS A 2 11.45 1.99 -7.29
C LYS A 2 10.23 2.32 -6.45
N ILE A 3 9.05 2.30 -7.06
CA ILE A 3 7.78 2.55 -6.39
C ILE A 3 6.96 1.27 -6.39
N GLY A 4 6.62 0.79 -5.21
CA GLY A 4 5.76 -0.37 -5.03
C GLY A 4 4.30 -0.01 -5.25
N ILE A 5 3.54 -0.87 -5.89
CA ILE A 5 2.08 -0.81 -5.96
C ILE A 5 1.52 -2.06 -5.29
N LEU A 6 0.69 -1.88 -4.27
CA LEU A 6 0.06 -2.98 -3.54
C LEU A 6 -0.92 -3.72 -4.47
N ALA A 7 -0.56 -4.94 -4.85
CA ALA A 7 -1.32 -5.74 -5.82
C ALA A 7 -2.21 -6.78 -5.13
N LEU A 8 -2.98 -6.36 -4.11
CA LEU A 8 -3.89 -7.26 -3.37
C LEU A 8 -5.27 -7.40 -4.02
N GLN A 9 -5.79 -6.36 -4.67
CA GLN A 9 -7.07 -6.39 -5.36
C GLN A 9 -7.04 -5.44 -6.57
N GLY A 10 -7.72 -5.82 -7.65
CA GLY A 10 -7.58 -5.22 -8.97
C GLY A 10 -8.06 -3.77 -9.09
N ASP A 11 -7.10 -2.84 -9.19
CA ASP A 11 -7.09 -1.68 -10.11
C ASP A 11 -5.67 -1.03 -10.12
N PHE A 12 -4.61 -1.86 -10.09
CA PHE A 12 -3.22 -1.38 -9.97
C PHE A 12 -2.57 -1.03 -11.33
N ASN A 13 -3.11 -1.55 -12.44
CA ASN A 13 -2.51 -1.37 -13.78
C ASN A 13 -2.51 0.09 -14.25
N LYS A 14 -3.50 0.90 -13.84
CA LYS A 14 -3.52 2.34 -14.17
C LYS A 14 -2.38 3.09 -13.46
N HIS A 15 -2.05 2.66 -12.25
CA HIS A 15 -1.00 3.27 -11.45
C HIS A 15 0.39 2.96 -12.02
N SER A 16 0.63 1.74 -12.53
CA SER A 16 1.91 1.41 -13.18
C SER A 16 2.14 2.24 -14.43
N PHE A 17 1.10 2.45 -15.25
CA PHE A 17 1.21 3.28 -16.45
C PHE A 17 1.51 4.76 -16.15
N ILE A 18 0.96 5.30 -15.04
CA ILE A 18 1.28 6.66 -14.60
C ILE A 18 2.72 6.75 -14.11
N LEU A 19 3.21 5.74 -13.37
CA LEU A 19 4.60 5.71 -12.90
C LEU A 19 5.59 5.62 -14.06
N GLU A 20 5.32 4.79 -15.06
CA GLU A 20 6.15 4.69 -16.27
C GLU A 20 6.23 6.03 -17.02
N LYS A 21 5.11 6.78 -17.09
CA LYS A 21 5.09 8.14 -17.67
C LYS A 21 5.90 9.16 -16.88
N LEU A 22 6.14 8.92 -15.60
CA LEU A 22 6.92 9.78 -14.71
C LEU A 22 8.39 9.33 -14.63
N ASP A 23 8.83 8.40 -15.49
CA ASP A 23 10.17 7.82 -15.49
C ASP A 23 10.52 7.11 -14.15
N LEU A 24 9.48 6.59 -13.48
CA LEU A 24 9.60 5.80 -12.25
C LEU A 24 9.46 4.31 -12.57
N GLU A 25 10.16 3.47 -11.81
CA GLU A 25 10.09 2.02 -11.96
C GLU A 25 8.95 1.45 -11.08
N PRO A 26 7.80 1.03 -11.65
CA PRO A 26 6.76 0.37 -10.87
C PRO A 26 7.20 -1.04 -10.46
N THR A 27 6.84 -1.45 -9.25
CA THR A 27 7.03 -2.81 -8.75
C THR A 27 5.76 -3.29 -8.08
N PHE A 28 5.27 -4.49 -8.38
CA PHE A 28 4.09 -5.02 -7.70
C PHE A 28 4.48 -5.63 -6.36
N VAL A 29 3.82 -5.18 -5.29
CA VAL A 29 4.01 -5.65 -3.92
C VAL A 29 2.93 -6.67 -3.62
N ARG A 30 3.33 -7.93 -3.43
CA ARG A 30 2.43 -9.04 -3.08
C ARG A 30 2.75 -9.64 -1.73
N TYR A 31 3.98 -9.46 -1.26
CA TYR A 31 4.42 -9.90 0.06
C TYR A 31 5.01 -8.75 0.87
N PRO A 32 4.94 -8.80 2.21
CA PRO A 32 5.57 -7.80 3.07
C PRO A 32 7.07 -7.62 2.79
N SER A 33 7.77 -8.69 2.41
CA SER A 33 9.19 -8.67 2.06
C SER A 33 9.51 -7.78 0.85
N ASP A 34 8.55 -7.54 -0.04
CA ASP A 34 8.73 -6.66 -1.21
C ASP A 34 8.89 -5.19 -0.81
N LEU A 35 8.39 -4.80 0.36
CA LEU A 35 8.52 -3.44 0.90
C LEU A 35 9.98 -3.04 1.14
N ASN A 36 10.88 -4.01 1.34
CA ASN A 36 12.31 -3.75 1.51
C ASN A 36 13.01 -3.35 0.19
N ARG A 37 12.35 -3.53 -0.96
CA ARG A 37 12.94 -3.33 -2.29
C ARG A 37 12.45 -2.05 -2.97
N ILE A 38 11.59 -1.28 -2.29
CA ILE A 38 10.93 -0.09 -2.82
C ILE A 38 11.22 1.12 -1.94
N SER A 39 11.13 2.31 -2.52
CA SER A 39 11.32 3.59 -1.84
C SER A 39 10.00 4.32 -1.54
N GLY A 40 8.90 3.88 -2.15
CA GLY A 40 7.55 4.40 -1.92
C GLY A 40 6.51 3.32 -2.20
N LEU A 41 5.33 3.42 -1.58
CA LEU A 41 4.24 2.46 -1.72
C LEU A 41 2.95 3.17 -2.14
N ILE A 42 2.36 2.71 -3.23
CA ILE A 42 1.03 3.08 -3.69
C ILE A 42 0.07 2.00 -3.24
N ILE A 43 -0.94 2.38 -2.47
CA ILE A 43 -2.09 1.54 -2.17
C ILE A 43 -3.15 1.93 -3.21
N PRO A 44 -3.57 1.07 -4.14
CA PRO A 44 -4.62 1.40 -5.09
C PRO A 44 -5.97 1.49 -4.37
N GLY A 45 -6.86 2.33 -4.89
CA GLY A 45 -8.19 2.51 -4.33
C GLY A 45 -9.09 1.31 -4.57
N GLY A 46 -9.96 1.05 -3.60
CA GLY A 46 -10.99 0.01 -3.62
C GLY A 46 -11.91 0.18 -2.41
N GLU A 47 -12.83 -0.76 -2.18
CA GLU A 47 -13.63 -0.74 -0.95
C GLU A 47 -12.71 -0.88 0.28
N SER A 48 -12.61 0.18 1.07
CA SER A 48 -11.72 0.31 2.22
C SER A 48 -11.86 -0.85 3.21
N THR A 49 -13.08 -1.35 3.42
CA THR A 49 -13.36 -2.48 4.32
C THR A 49 -12.75 -3.80 3.83
N THR A 50 -12.75 -4.03 2.52
CA THR A 50 -12.18 -5.24 1.90
C THR A 50 -10.66 -5.17 1.90
N MET A 51 -10.10 -4.00 1.59
CA MET A 51 -8.66 -3.80 1.60
C MET A 51 -8.07 -3.97 3.01
N THR A 52 -8.70 -3.40 4.04
CA THR A 52 -8.24 -3.58 5.43
C THR A 52 -8.24 -5.04 5.86
N LYS A 53 -9.31 -5.79 5.54
CA LYS A 53 -9.38 -7.23 5.85
C LYS A 53 -8.33 -8.05 5.10
N LEU A 54 -8.03 -7.71 3.85
CA LEU A 54 -7.00 -8.38 3.06
C LEU A 54 -5.60 -8.07 3.58
N MET A 55 -5.33 -6.82 3.96
CA MET A 55 -4.05 -6.39 4.53
C MET A 55 -3.79 -7.06 5.88
N ASP A 56 -4.83 -7.19 6.72
CA ASP A 56 -4.76 -7.87 8.01
C ASP A 56 -4.48 -9.37 7.84
N ARG A 57 -5.25 -10.05 6.98
CA ARG A 57 -5.05 -11.48 6.66
C ARG A 57 -3.68 -11.79 6.04
N ALA A 58 -3.15 -10.86 5.26
CA ALA A 58 -1.87 -11.03 4.58
C ALA A 58 -0.66 -10.52 5.41
N GLY A 59 -0.87 -10.08 6.66
CA GLY A 59 0.19 -9.62 7.56
C GLY A 59 0.88 -8.33 7.10
N PHE A 60 0.21 -7.54 6.26
CA PHE A 60 0.76 -6.29 5.74
C PHE A 60 0.67 -5.13 6.72
N TYR A 61 -0.20 -5.20 7.72
CA TYR A 61 -0.48 -4.10 8.65
C TYR A 61 0.77 -3.59 9.37
N GLU A 62 1.49 -4.48 10.05
CA GLU A 62 2.72 -4.11 10.77
C GLU A 62 3.82 -3.64 9.82
N SER A 63 3.95 -4.31 8.67
CA SER A 63 5.02 -4.03 7.71
C SER A 63 4.84 -2.68 7.02
N ILE A 64 3.60 -2.32 6.67
CA ILE A 64 3.26 -1.01 6.08
C ILE A 64 3.38 0.09 7.12
N THR A 65 2.95 -0.15 8.36
CA THR A 65 3.12 0.82 9.46
C THR A 65 4.60 1.11 9.70
N SER A 66 5.44 0.07 9.76
CA SER A 66 6.89 0.19 9.88
C SER A 66 7.53 0.87 8.66
N PHE A 67 7.01 0.63 7.46
CA PHE A 67 7.47 1.28 6.23
C PHE A 67 7.11 2.77 6.22
N ALA A 68 5.88 3.14 6.59
CA ALA A 68 5.40 4.52 6.63
C ALA A 68 6.18 5.37 7.64
N ASN A 69 6.53 4.80 8.79
CA ASN A 69 7.37 5.47 9.78
C ASN A 69 8.81 5.71 9.28
N ARG A 70 9.31 4.88 8.35
CA ARG A 70 10.67 4.97 7.81
C ARG A 70 10.76 5.77 6.52
N ASN A 71 9.69 5.78 5.71
CA ASN A 71 9.64 6.37 4.38
C ASN A 71 8.44 7.32 4.27
N PRO A 72 8.60 8.62 4.55
CA PRO A 72 7.52 9.62 4.52
C PRO A 72 6.99 9.95 3.11
N ALA A 73 7.40 9.22 2.07
CA ALA A 73 7.18 9.58 0.67
C ALA A 73 5.85 9.05 0.11
N LEU A 74 4.90 9.99 -0.04
CA LEU A 74 3.74 10.03 -0.95
C LEU A 74 2.64 8.98 -0.72
N GLY A 75 1.48 9.27 -0.09
CA GLY A 75 0.84 10.56 0.20
C GLY A 75 -0.30 10.95 -0.75
N HIS A 76 -0.76 10.06 -1.66
CA HIS A 76 -2.01 10.30 -2.42
C HIS A 76 -3.13 9.27 -2.22
N LEU A 77 -2.88 8.18 -1.48
CA LEU A 77 -3.97 7.28 -1.09
C LEU A 77 -3.82 6.68 0.31
N CYS A 78 -3.50 7.54 1.28
CA CYS A 78 -3.91 7.26 2.66
C CYS A 78 -5.34 7.78 2.84
N ARG A 79 -6.33 6.87 2.91
CA ARG A 79 -7.29 6.99 4.01
C ARG A 79 -6.98 5.90 5.00
N VAL A 80 -5.99 6.16 5.85
CA VAL A 80 -6.02 5.59 7.18
C VAL A 80 -7.08 6.39 7.94
N ASN A 81 -8.34 5.96 7.87
CA ASN A 81 -9.27 6.26 8.96
C ASN A 81 -8.89 5.26 10.06
N TYR A 82 -8.00 5.68 10.95
CA TYR A 82 -7.93 5.07 12.28
C TYR A 82 -9.18 5.52 13.03
N ASP A 83 -10.22 4.70 12.96
CA ASP A 83 -11.13 4.53 14.08
C ASP A 83 -11.53 3.05 14.12
N VAL A 84 -10.65 2.27 14.73
CA VAL A 84 -10.99 0.93 15.20
C VAL A 84 -10.92 0.99 16.72
N HIS A 85 -11.92 1.66 17.31
CA HIS A 85 -12.36 1.30 18.65
C HIS A 85 -12.97 -0.12 18.57
N ALA A 86 -12.07 -1.11 18.51
CA ALA A 86 -12.36 -2.46 18.94
C ALA A 86 -12.53 -2.39 20.46
N GLY A 87 -13.78 -2.47 20.90
CA GLY A 87 -14.13 -2.42 22.32
C GLY A 87 -15.64 -2.44 22.50
N GLU A 88 -16.30 -3.51 22.07
CA GLU A 88 -17.53 -3.95 22.72
C GLU A 88 -17.25 -4.15 24.22
N ARG A 89 -17.79 -3.25 25.03
CA ARG A 89 -18.34 -3.52 26.35
C ARG A 89 -19.59 -2.68 26.51
#